data_AF-A0A9N9A899-F1
#
_entry.id   AF-A0A9N9A899-F1
#
_cell.length_a   1.000
_cell.length_b   1.000
_cell.length_c   1.000
_cell.angle_alpha   90.00
_cell.angle_beta   90.00
_cell.angle_gamma   90.00
#
_symmetry.space_group_name_H-M   'P 1'
#
loop_
_entity.id
_entity.type
_entity.pdbx_description
1 polymer ?
#
loop_
_entity_poly.entity_id
_entity_poly.type
_entity_poly.pdbx_seq_one_letter_code
_entity_poly.pdbx_strand_id
1 'polypeptide(L)' 'DCDKIRPKIVREFEGVLSRFGKIETISILVAPLINNFTRKSIDRLKSSEYNLIFTDELNLSLDLFQFVKSK' A
#
# COMPACT_ATOMS: atom_id res chain seq x y z
N ASP A 1 -20.32 -2.58 -2.11
CA ASP A 1 -19.49 -2.83 -0.91
C ASP A 1 -18.67 -4.13 -0.90
N CYS A 2 -18.74 -4.97 -1.93
CA CYS A 2 -17.98 -6.23 -1.98
C CYS A 2 -16.52 -6.06 -2.45
N ASP A 3 -16.20 -5.00 -3.19
CA ASP A 3 -14.90 -4.87 -3.89
C ASP A 3 -13.89 -3.91 -3.23
N LYS A 4 -14.16 -3.47 -2.00
CA LYS A 4 -13.26 -2.56 -1.29
C LYS A 4 -12.17 -3.32 -0.54
N ILE A 5 -10.93 -2.86 -0.69
CA ILE A 5 -9.77 -3.35 0.06
C ILE A 5 -9.89 -2.86 1.50
N ARG A 6 -10.08 -3.81 2.42
CA ARG A 6 -10.28 -3.59 3.86
C ARG A 6 -8.96 -3.69 4.63
N PRO A 7 -8.90 -3.20 5.89
CA PRO A 7 -7.67 -3.23 6.70
C PRO A 7 -7.11 -4.63 6.92
N LYS A 8 -7.95 -5.66 6.84
CA LYS A 8 -7.54 -7.06 6.95
C LYS A 8 -6.52 -7.44 5.87
N ILE A 9 -6.78 -7.06 4.62
CA ILE A 9 -5.88 -7.34 3.49
C ILE A 9 -4.53 -6.65 3.70
N VAL A 10 -4.54 -5.42 4.22
CA VAL A 10 -3.30 -4.68 4.56
C VAL A 10 -2.49 -5.42 5.61
N ARG A 11 -3.13 -5.93 6.67
CA ARG A 11 -2.45 -6.71 7.72
C ARG A 11 -1.91 -8.04 7.21
N GLU A 12 -2.66 -8.72 6.36
CA GLU A 12 -2.19 -9.96 5.71
C GLU A 12 -0.95 -9.68 4.85
N PHE A 13 -0.97 -8.57 4.12
CA PHE A 13 0.18 -8.12 3.34
C PHE A 13 1.39 -7.77 4.22
N GLU A 14 1.21 -6.99 5.29
CA GLU A 14 2.26 -6.72 6.29
C GLU A 14 2.84 -8.01 6.89
N GLY A 15 2.02 -9.04 7.07
CA GLY A 15 2.46 -10.37 7.49
C GLY A 15 3.42 -11.01 6.49
N VAL A 16 3.20 -10.87 5.19
CA VAL A 16 4.14 -11.30 4.15
C VAL A 16 5.43 -10.46 4.20
N LEU A 17 5.30 -9.15 4.39
CA LEU A 17 6.43 -8.21 4.42
C LEU A 17 7.36 -8.41 5.61
N SER A 18 6.88 -9.03 6.69
CA SER A 18 7.70 -9.37 7.87
C SER A 18 8.93 -10.23 7.56
N ARG A 19 8.97 -10.86 6.38
CA ARG A 19 10.08 -11.71 5.90
C ARG A 19 11.16 -10.92 5.15
N PHE A 20 10.95 -9.64 4.91
CA PHE A 20 11.84 -8.76 4.18
C PHE A 20 12.30 -7.61 5.07
N GLY A 21 13.44 -6.99 4.76
CA GLY A 21 13.90 -5.87 5.55
C GLY A 21 13.07 -4.61 5.30
N LYS A 22 12.71 -3.93 6.40
CA LYS A 22 11.72 -2.85 6.42
C LYS A 22 12.17 -1.60 5.68
N ILE A 23 13.48 -1.36 5.58
CA ILE A 23 14.06 -0.09 5.09
C ILE A 23 14.33 -0.14 3.59
N GLU A 24 14.89 -1.26 3.14
CA GLU A 24 15.32 -1.51 1.77
C GLU A 24 14.18 -1.98 0.86
N THR A 25 13.13 -2.55 1.43
CA THR A 25 12.00 -3.07 0.65
C THR A 25 10.96 -1.99 0.43
N ILE A 26 10.55 -1.78 -0.81
CA ILE A 26 9.38 -0.97 -1.19
C ILE A 26 8.25 -1.94 -1.50
N SER A 27 7.12 -1.75 -0.85
CA SER A 27 5.97 -2.64 -0.97
C SER A 27 4.81 -1.88 -1.61
N ILE A 28 4.19 -2.46 -2.63
CA ILE A 28 3.16 -1.78 -3.42
C ILE A 28 1.89 -2.63 -3.38
N LEU A 29 0.78 -2.02 -2.97
CA LEU A 29 -0.54 -2.60 -3.03
C LEU A 29 -1.36 -1.85 -4.09
N VAL A 30 -1.71 -2.55 -5.17
CA VAL A 30 -2.41 -1.99 -6.33
C VAL A 30 -3.87 -2.41 -6.30
N ALA A 31 -4.77 -1.46 -6.54
CA ALA A 31 -6.19 -1.70 -6.76
C ALA A 31 -6.59 -1.29 -8.19
N PRO A 32 -7.78 -1.71 -8.68
CA PRO A 32 -8.29 -1.20 -9.95
C PRO A 32 -8.45 0.33 -9.96
N LEU A 33 -8.93 0.91 -8.84
CA LEU A 33 -9.06 2.36 -8.64
C LEU A 33 -8.70 2.72 -7.19
N ILE A 34 -8.16 3.93 -6.96
CA ILE A 34 -7.74 4.36 -5.62
C ILE A 34 -8.89 4.37 -4.59
N ASN A 35 -10.13 4.59 -5.04
CA ASN A 35 -11.31 4.61 -4.17
C ASN A 35 -11.77 3.22 -3.72
N ASN A 36 -11.16 2.14 -4.23
CA ASN A 36 -11.36 0.78 -3.73
C ASN A 36 -10.71 0.60 -2.35
N PHE A 37 -9.76 1.43 -1.93
CA PHE A 37 -9.26 1.38 -0.55
C PHE A 37 -10.27 2.01 0.42
N THR A 38 -10.64 1.28 1.47
CA THR A 38 -11.44 1.89 2.54
C THR A 38 -10.61 2.91 3.31
N ARG A 39 -11.26 3.93 3.89
CA ARG A 39 -10.60 4.89 4.80
C ARG A 39 -9.80 4.20 5.89
N LYS A 40 -10.35 3.15 6.50
CA LYS A 40 -9.64 2.36 7.53
C LYS A 40 -8.37 1.69 7.01
N SER A 41 -8.34 1.30 5.73
CA SER A 41 -7.15 0.72 5.09
C SER A 41 -6.07 1.78 4.90
N ILE A 42 -6.47 2.99 4.51
CA ILE A 42 -5.58 4.15 4.39
C ILE A 42 -5.03 4.55 5.77
N ASP A 43 -5.86 4.53 6.81
CA ASP A 43 -5.41 4.81 8.19
C ASP A 43 -4.43 3.73 8.68
N ARG A 44 -4.63 2.46 8.31
CA ARG A 44 -3.66 1.39 8.59
C ARG A 44 -2.35 1.61 7.84
N LEU A 45 -2.40 1.97 6.56
CA LEU A 45 -1.21 2.30 5.77
C LEU A 45 -0.35 3.36 6.46
N LYS A 46 -0.97 4.47 6.89
CA LYS A 46 -0.26 5.59 7.56
C LYS A 46 0.38 5.21 8.89
N SER A 47 -0.09 4.15 9.54
CA SER A 47 0.46 3.62 10.79
C SER A 47 1.37 2.40 10.59
N SER A 48 1.64 2.03 9.33
CA SER A 48 2.51 0.90 9.02
C SER A 48 3.97 1.28 9.25
N GLU A 49 4.74 0.31 9.76
CA GLU A 49 6.20 0.43 9.90
C GLU A 49 6.94 0.08 8.59
N TYR A 50 6.21 -0.38 7.57
CA TYR A 50 6.75 -0.76 6.27
C TYR A 50 6.63 0.40 5.27
N ASN A 51 7.58 0.47 4.34
CA ASN A 51 7.52 1.37 3.19
C ASN A 51 6.46 0.89 2.20
N LEU A 52 5.21 1.32 2.42
CA LEU A 52 4.06 0.90 1.64
C LEU A 52 3.52 2.02 0.75
N ILE A 53 3.21 1.66 -0.49
CA ILE A 53 2.53 2.52 -1.47
C ILE A 53 1.15 1.90 -1.75
N PHE A 54 0.08 2.67 -1.57
CA PHE A 54 -1.23 2.34 -2.12
C PHE A 54 -1.42 3.13 -3.39
N THR A 55 -1.76 2.42 -4.46
CA THR A 55 -1.92 3.03 -5.79
C THR A 55 -2.98 2.27 -6.58
N ASP A 56 -3.27 2.78 -7.77
CA ASP A 56 -4.11 2.10 -8.73
C ASP A 56 -3.39 1.91 -10.07
N GLU A 57 -4.02 1.17 -10.97
CA GLU A 57 -3.43 0.81 -12.26
C GLU A 57 -3.05 2.04 -13.11
N LEU A 58 -3.74 3.17 -12.92
CA LEU A 58 -3.51 4.39 -13.69
C LEU A 58 -2.34 5.22 -13.13
N ASN A 59 -2.10 5.15 -11.81
CA ASN A 59 -1.15 6.03 -11.13
C ASN A 59 0.13 5.32 -10.67
N LEU A 60 0.23 3.98 -10.78
CA LEU A 60 1.36 3.19 -10.29
C LEU A 60 2.73 3.76 -10.65
N SER A 61 2.96 4.12 -11.92
CA SER A 61 4.24 4.67 -12.37
C SER A 61 4.54 6.02 -11.70
N LEU A 62 3.56 6.92 -11.69
CA LEU A 62 3.70 8.25 -11.10
C LEU A 62 3.98 8.16 -9.60
N ASP A 63 3.22 7.34 -8.88
CA ASP A 63 3.35 7.16 -7.44
C ASP A 63 4.69 6.53 -7.06
N LEU A 64 5.17 5.56 -7.84
CA LEU A 64 6.50 4.98 -7.64
C LEU A 64 7.61 6.01 -7.86
N PHE A 65 7.53 6.81 -8.92
CA PHE A 65 8.48 7.89 -9.17
C PHE A 65 8.49 8.93 -8.05
N GLN A 66 7.32 9.33 -7.55
CA GLN A 66 7.20 10.27 -6.44
C GLN A 66 7.78 9.69 -5.15
N PHE A 67 7.49 8.43 -4.85
CA PHE A 67 8.02 7.76 -3.67
C PHE A 67 9.55 7.75 -3.66
N VAL A 68 10.16 7.35 -4.79
CA VAL A 68 11.64 7.32 -4.92
C VAL A 68 12.25 8.72 -4.79
N LYS A 69 11.60 9.76 -5.33
CA LYS A 69 12.09 11.15 -5.20
C LYS A 69 11.94 11.74 -3.79
N SER A 70 10.99 11.22 -3.00
CA SER A 70 10.66 11.75 -1.68
C SER A 70 11.53 11.18 -0.54
N LYS A 71 12.30 10.14 -0.81
CA LYS A 71 13.32 9.59 0.09
C LYS A 71 14.67 10.27 -0.12
#